data_AF-H0EJ00-F1
#
_entry.id   AF-H0EJ00-F1
#
_cell.length_a   1.000
_cell.length_b   1.000
_cell.length_c   1.000
_cell.angle_alpha   90.00
_cell.angle_beta   90.00
_cell.angle_gamma   90.00
#
_symmetry.space_group_name_H-M   'P 1'
#
loop_
_entity.id
_entity.type
_entity.pdbx_description
1 polymer ?
#
loop_
_entity_poly.entity_id
_entity_poly.type
_entity_poly.pdbx_seq_one_letter_code
_entity_poly.pdbx_strand_id
1 'polypeptide(L)'
;MPGTDALIMDPEIVPTITAILSIHTRLFALQSLVPSPEVNGLFEDLMTICLRPIPNARSSRILSDPRIVEILPALHQLCSLSEFEMEKYWCKRITDSSNPNEELRKFTYFENYVDLTRLELAAIYALDTNPINNWAVTLDEHMFDGTSQRNRGVDKKSQSWFYKLDIGDSRPDEEIEGQDFEYRSFA
;
A
#
# COMPACT_ATOMS: atom_id res chain seq x y z
N MET A 1 30.14 -28.92 13.07
CA MET A 1 29.13 -28.25 13.90
C MET A 1 29.39 -26.74 13.83
N PRO A 2 28.69 -25.97 12.99
CA PRO A 2 28.48 -24.55 13.25
C PRO A 2 27.23 -24.46 14.15
N GLY A 3 27.28 -23.97 15.38
CA GLY A 3 27.82 -22.68 15.80
C GLY A 3 26.62 -21.76 16.08
N THR A 4 25.85 -22.10 17.11
CA THR A 4 24.51 -21.58 17.44
C THR A 4 24.49 -20.13 17.96
N ASP A 5 25.62 -19.42 18.06
CA ASP A 5 25.68 -18.16 18.83
C ASP A 5 26.17 -16.94 18.02
N ALA A 6 25.59 -16.71 16.84
CA ALA A 6 25.79 -15.46 16.10
C ALA A 6 24.53 -14.91 15.41
N LEU A 7 23.34 -15.19 15.95
CA LEU A 7 22.20 -14.26 15.83
C LEU A 7 22.45 -13.06 16.75
N ILE A 8 23.58 -12.36 16.54
CA ILE A 8 23.73 -11.00 17.03
C ILE A 8 22.68 -10.22 16.24
N MET A 9 21.50 -10.14 16.84
CA MET A 9 20.42 -9.30 16.38
C MET A 9 21.01 -7.91 16.21
N ASP A 10 21.06 -7.44 14.97
CA ASP A 10 21.61 -6.13 14.66
C ASP A 10 20.85 -5.10 15.51
N PRO A 11 21.55 -4.36 16.39
CA PRO A 11 20.91 -3.48 17.35
C PRO A 11 20.07 -2.39 16.67
N GLU A 12 20.30 -2.14 15.37
CA GLU A 12 19.51 -1.20 14.58
C GLU A 12 18.17 -1.78 14.10
N ILE A 13 18.04 -3.11 13.95
CA ILE A 13 16.79 -3.74 13.45
C ILE A 13 15.88 -4.26 14.57
N VAL A 14 16.44 -4.60 15.74
CA VAL A 14 15.67 -5.09 16.90
C VAL A 14 14.50 -4.19 17.27
N PRO A 15 14.67 -2.86 17.41
CA PRO A 15 13.56 -1.99 17.80
C PRO A 15 12.41 -2.04 16.80
N THR A 16 12.72 -2.17 15.51
CA THR A 16 11.72 -2.27 14.45
C THR A 16 10.94 -3.58 14.53
N ILE A 17 11.65 -4.71 14.71
CA ILE A 17 11.01 -6.02 14.85
C ILE A 17 10.12 -6.05 16.09
N THR A 18 10.62 -5.57 17.24
CA THR A 18 9.84 -5.48 18.48
C THR A 18 8.59 -4.62 18.33
N ALA A 19 8.69 -3.49 17.63
CA ALA A 19 7.55 -2.62 17.37
C ALA A 19 6.49 -3.32 16.51
N ILE A 20 6.88 -3.98 15.42
CA ILE A 20 5.94 -4.73 14.55
C ILE A 20 5.23 -5.83 15.35
N LEU A 21 5.98 -6.61 16.14
CA LEU A 21 5.42 -7.68 16.98
C LEU A 21 4.44 -7.13 18.03
N SER A 22 4.76 -5.97 18.63
CA SER A 22 3.88 -5.30 19.59
C SER A 22 2.59 -4.82 18.94
N ILE A 23 2.68 -4.19 17.76
CA ILE A 23 1.51 -3.73 17.00
C ILE A 23 0.63 -4.91 16.61
N HIS A 24 1.21 -5.97 16.06
CA HIS A 24 0.47 -7.19 15.70
C HIS A 24 -0.26 -7.77 16.92
N THR A 25 0.42 -7.92 18.05
CA THR A 25 -0.20 -8.43 19.28
C THR A 25 -1.38 -7.57 19.74
N ARG A 26 -1.23 -6.24 19.68
CA ARG A 26 -2.30 -5.30 20.06
C ARG A 26 -3.47 -5.38 19.10
N LEU A 27 -3.23 -5.36 17.79
CA LEU A 27 -4.27 -5.49 16.76
C LEU A 27 -5.03 -6.81 16.89
N PHE A 28 -4.30 -7.92 17.10
CA PHE A 28 -4.90 -9.24 17.26
C PHE A 28 -5.79 -9.37 18.50
N ALA A 29 -5.50 -8.59 19.56
CA ALA A 29 -6.29 -8.56 20.78
C ALA A 29 -7.56 -7.69 20.69
N LEU A 30 -7.72 -6.87 19.65
CA LEU A 30 -8.89 -6.03 19.47
C LEU A 30 -10.11 -6.88 19.08
N GLN A 31 -11.27 -6.56 19.67
CA GLN A 31 -12.54 -7.22 19.34
C GLN A 31 -13.15 -6.71 18.02
N SER A 32 -12.70 -5.56 17.53
CA SER A 32 -13.23 -4.89 16.34
C SER A 32 -12.13 -4.08 15.67
N LEU A 33 -12.15 -4.06 14.33
CA LEU A 33 -11.27 -3.25 13.48
C LEU A 33 -12.03 -2.09 12.80
N VAL A 34 -13.24 -1.78 13.26
CA VAL A 34 -13.99 -0.60 12.81
C VAL A 34 -13.16 0.66 13.09
N PRO A 35 -13.15 1.66 12.18
CA PRO A 35 -12.40 2.89 12.39
C PRO A 35 -12.64 3.52 13.76
N SER A 36 -11.56 3.67 14.51
CA SER A 36 -11.52 4.25 15.84
C SER A 36 -10.14 4.84 16.10
N PRO A 37 -9.97 5.77 17.05
CA PRO A 37 -8.66 6.35 17.34
C PRO A 37 -7.58 5.31 17.67
N GLU A 38 -7.96 4.22 18.36
CA GLU A 38 -7.03 3.14 18.72
C GLU A 38 -6.61 2.31 17.50
N VAL A 39 -7.58 1.84 16.70
CA VAL A 39 -7.31 1.08 15.47
C VAL A 39 -6.47 1.92 14.51
N ASN A 40 -6.88 3.17 14.27
CA ASN A 40 -6.21 4.06 13.35
C ASN A 40 -4.77 4.35 13.80
N GLY A 41 -4.55 4.58 15.10
CA GLY A 41 -3.20 4.81 15.63
C GLY A 41 -2.27 3.61 15.47
N LEU A 42 -2.77 2.39 15.68
CA LEU A 42 -1.99 1.16 15.48
C LEU A 42 -1.56 0.96 14.03
N PHE A 43 -2.48 1.21 13.08
CA PHE A 43 -2.14 1.13 11.65
C PHE A 43 -1.26 2.29 11.20
N GLU A 44 -1.42 3.50 11.77
CA GLU A 44 -0.53 4.63 11.51
C GLU A 44 0.90 4.36 11.98
N ASP A 45 1.08 3.74 13.16
CA ASP A 45 2.38 3.32 13.67
C ASP A 45 3.02 2.26 12.74
N LEU A 46 2.24 1.27 12.30
CA LEU A 46 2.69 0.24 11.37
C LEU A 46 3.13 0.86 10.03
N MET A 47 2.30 1.74 9.47
CA MET A 47 2.59 2.46 8.24
C MET A 47 3.86 3.30 8.39
N THR A 48 4.03 4.01 9.50
CA THR A 48 5.24 4.80 9.79
C THR A 48 6.51 3.95 9.77
N ILE A 49 6.43 2.71 10.27
CA ILE A 49 7.53 1.74 10.19
C ILE A 49 7.79 1.35 8.74
N CYS A 50 6.76 0.96 7.99
CA CYS A 50 6.87 0.50 6.61
C CYS A 50 7.36 1.59 5.63
N LEU A 51 7.05 2.85 5.90
CA LEU A 51 7.43 3.99 5.07
C LEU A 51 8.81 4.57 5.40
N ARG A 52 9.45 4.10 6.48
CA ARG A 52 10.77 4.57 6.89
C ARG A 52 11.81 4.19 5.82
N PRO A 53 12.60 5.14 5.29
CA PRO A 53 13.71 4.81 4.42
C PRO A 53 14.77 4.04 5.20
N ILE A 54 14.98 2.79 4.83
CA ILE A 54 16.07 1.96 5.34
C ILE A 54 16.78 1.27 4.16
N PRO A 55 18.07 0.95 4.28
CA PRO A 55 18.77 0.17 3.26
C PRO A 55 18.10 -1.17 3.01
N ASN A 56 18.06 -1.62 1.74
CA ASN A 56 17.43 -2.89 1.34
C ASN A 56 17.97 -4.08 2.15
N ALA A 57 19.28 -4.13 2.40
CA ALA A 57 19.88 -5.19 3.22
C ALA A 57 19.28 -5.28 4.65
N ARG A 58 18.83 -4.16 5.22
CA ARG A 58 18.19 -4.13 6.55
C ARG A 58 16.72 -4.51 6.46
N SER A 59 15.98 -4.02 5.47
CA SER A 59 14.59 -4.42 5.28
C SER A 59 14.47 -5.92 5.00
N SER A 60 15.34 -6.49 4.17
CA SER A 60 15.36 -7.93 3.90
C SER A 60 15.61 -8.73 5.17
N ARG A 61 16.55 -8.30 6.03
CA ARG A 61 16.82 -8.98 7.32
C ARG A 61 15.64 -8.88 8.29
N ILE A 62 14.92 -7.77 8.33
CA ILE A 62 13.70 -7.63 9.13
C ILE A 62 12.62 -8.59 8.61
N LEU A 63 12.38 -8.59 7.30
CA LEU A 63 11.35 -9.42 6.66
C LEU A 63 11.67 -10.92 6.70
N SER A 64 12.95 -11.29 6.80
CA SER A 64 13.39 -12.68 6.99
C SER A 64 13.52 -13.11 8.46
N ASP A 65 13.27 -12.22 9.43
CA ASP A 65 13.28 -12.63 10.85
C ASP A 65 12.17 -13.66 11.09
N PRO A 66 12.48 -14.85 11.67
CA PRO A 66 11.48 -15.91 11.83
C PRO A 66 10.21 -15.47 12.58
N ARG A 67 10.32 -14.55 13.54
CA ARG A 67 9.17 -14.05 14.31
C ARG A 67 8.27 -13.16 13.47
N ILE A 68 8.86 -12.41 12.52
CA ILE A 68 8.10 -11.61 11.56
C ILE A 68 7.42 -12.54 10.56
N VAL A 69 8.18 -13.48 9.99
CA VAL A 69 7.64 -14.47 9.03
C VAL A 69 6.45 -15.24 9.61
N GLU A 70 6.51 -15.61 10.90
CA GLU A 70 5.44 -16.30 11.61
C GLU A 70 4.13 -15.49 11.66
N ILE A 71 4.21 -14.17 11.91
CA ILE A 71 3.02 -13.32 12.07
C ILE A 71 2.52 -12.70 10.75
N LEU A 72 3.33 -12.70 9.68
CA LEU A 72 3.01 -12.01 8.43
C LEU A 72 1.63 -12.39 7.85
N PRO A 73 1.24 -13.68 7.75
CA PRO A 73 -0.08 -14.05 7.23
C PRO A 73 -1.23 -13.45 8.05
N ALA A 74 -1.13 -13.53 9.38
CA ALA A 74 -2.15 -12.97 10.28
C ALA A 74 -2.18 -11.44 10.21
N LEU A 75 -1.01 -10.80 10.11
CA LEU A 75 -0.91 -9.35 9.95
C LEU A 75 -1.53 -8.87 8.62
N HIS A 76 -1.31 -9.57 7.51
CA HIS A 76 -1.96 -9.27 6.23
C HIS A 76 -3.49 -9.41 6.32
N GLN A 77 -3.97 -10.44 7.01
CA GLN A 77 -5.41 -10.61 7.25
C GLN A 77 -5.99 -9.46 8.08
N LEU A 78 -5.31 -9.03 9.14
CA LEU A 78 -5.71 -7.88 9.95
C LEU A 78 -5.75 -6.58 9.12
N CYS A 79 -4.75 -6.35 8.26
CA CYS A 79 -4.74 -5.21 7.34
C CYS A 79 -5.95 -5.26 6.40
N SER A 80 -6.19 -6.41 5.76
CA SER A 80 -7.30 -6.59 4.81
C SER A 80 -8.67 -6.35 5.47
N LEU A 81 -8.87 -6.88 6.68
CA LEU A 81 -10.13 -6.70 7.42
C LEU A 81 -10.33 -5.25 7.87
N SER A 82 -9.27 -4.59 8.33
CA SER A 82 -9.35 -3.18 8.72
C SER A 82 -9.62 -2.27 7.52
N GLU A 83 -9.02 -2.56 6.37
CA GLU A 83 -9.27 -1.83 5.12
C GLU A 83 -10.74 -1.97 4.70
N PHE A 84 -11.27 -3.20 4.72
CA PHE A 84 -12.69 -3.44 4.47
C PHE A 84 -13.62 -2.64 5.41
N GLU A 85 -13.38 -2.64 6.72
CA GLU A 85 -14.21 -1.88 7.67
C GLU A 85 -14.07 -0.36 7.47
N MET A 86 -12.88 0.13 7.10
CA MET A 86 -12.65 1.53 6.75
C MET A 86 -13.42 1.93 5.49
N GLU A 87 -13.31 1.15 4.41
CA GLU A 87 -14.03 1.40 3.15
C GLU A 87 -15.55 1.37 3.37
N LYS A 88 -16.05 0.39 4.12
CA LYS A 88 -17.46 0.29 4.48
C LYS A 88 -17.94 1.51 5.28
N TYR A 89 -17.15 1.97 6.24
CA TYR A 89 -17.45 3.20 7.00
C TYR A 89 -17.58 4.42 6.07
N TRP A 90 -16.63 4.60 5.15
CA TRP A 90 -16.63 5.72 4.22
C TRP A 90 -17.73 5.61 3.17
N CYS A 91 -17.98 4.41 2.64
CA CYS A 91 -19.06 4.14 1.72
C CYS A 91 -20.40 4.61 2.31
N LYS A 92 -20.73 4.14 3.52
CA LYS A 92 -21.95 4.57 4.22
C LYS A 92 -21.99 6.09 4.43
N ARG A 93 -20.89 6.69 4.88
CA ARG A 93 -20.79 8.12 5.12
C ARG A 93 -21.02 8.96 3.85
N ILE A 94 -20.51 8.50 2.72
CA ILE A 94 -20.67 9.15 1.41
C ILE A 94 -22.12 9.00 0.92
N THR A 95 -22.69 7.79 0.99
CA THR A 95 -24.05 7.51 0.50
C THR A 95 -25.14 8.19 1.32
N ASP A 96 -24.91 8.38 2.63
CA ASP A 96 -25.88 9.00 3.53
C ASP A 96 -25.79 10.55 3.53
N SER A 97 -24.78 11.13 2.85
CA SER A 97 -24.53 12.57 2.83
C SER A 97 -25.41 13.32 1.82
N SER A 98 -25.83 14.54 2.17
CA SER A 98 -26.43 15.47 1.20
C SER A 98 -25.42 16.04 0.20
N ASN A 99 -24.11 15.92 0.48
CA ASN A 99 -23.03 16.32 -0.41
C ASN A 99 -21.97 15.19 -0.54
N PRO A 100 -22.26 14.12 -1.29
CA PRO A 100 -21.39 12.94 -1.40
C PRO A 100 -19.98 13.27 -1.92
N ASN A 101 -19.86 14.20 -2.86
CA ASN A 101 -18.57 14.60 -3.44
C ASN A 101 -17.66 15.27 -2.41
N GLU A 102 -18.22 16.04 -1.49
CA GLU A 102 -17.44 16.65 -0.41
C GLU A 102 -16.98 15.60 0.61
N GLU A 103 -17.83 14.63 0.94
CA GLU A 103 -17.44 13.52 1.83
C GLU A 103 -16.40 12.61 1.18
N LEU A 104 -16.50 12.34 -0.12
CA LEU A 104 -15.51 11.56 -0.87
C LEU A 104 -14.12 12.23 -0.82
N ARG A 105 -14.05 13.56 -0.96
CA ARG A 105 -12.77 14.30 -0.85
C ARG A 105 -12.16 14.27 0.55
N LYS A 106 -12.93 13.91 1.58
CA LYS A 106 -12.43 13.74 2.96
C LYS A 106 -11.88 12.33 3.22
N PHE A 107 -12.08 11.39 2.29
CA PHE A 107 -11.57 10.02 2.42
C PHE A 107 -10.04 10.04 2.54
N THR A 108 -9.51 9.34 3.55
CA THR A 108 -8.09 9.39 3.93
C THR A 108 -7.13 9.10 2.78
N TYR A 109 -7.54 8.26 1.82
CA TYR A 109 -6.72 7.87 0.68
C TYR A 109 -7.15 8.51 -0.65
N PHE A 110 -8.04 9.51 -0.63
CA PHE A 110 -8.55 10.14 -1.86
C PHE A 110 -7.42 10.57 -2.82
N GLU A 111 -6.45 11.34 -2.33
CA GLU A 111 -5.31 11.78 -3.15
C GLU A 111 -4.42 10.62 -3.62
N ASN A 112 -4.29 9.55 -2.81
CA ASN A 112 -3.55 8.35 -3.23
C ASN A 112 -4.21 7.71 -4.47
N TYR A 113 -5.54 7.57 -4.47
CA TYR A 113 -6.27 7.03 -5.63
C TYR A 113 -6.18 7.94 -6.85
N VAL A 114 -6.23 9.27 -6.66
CA VAL A 114 -6.06 10.23 -7.75
C VAL A 114 -4.67 10.08 -8.37
N ASP A 115 -3.62 10.00 -7.57
CA ASP A 115 -2.25 9.87 -8.07
C ASP A 115 -1.99 8.51 -8.72
N LEU A 116 -2.51 7.42 -8.15
CA LEU A 116 -2.41 6.09 -8.76
C LEU A 116 -3.13 6.03 -10.11
N THR A 117 -4.33 6.58 -10.20
CA THR A 117 -5.10 6.65 -11.47
C THR A 117 -4.33 7.43 -12.53
N ARG A 118 -3.66 8.53 -12.15
CA ARG A 118 -2.81 9.31 -13.06
C ARG A 118 -1.61 8.51 -13.55
N LEU A 119 -0.96 7.74 -12.67
CA LEU A 119 0.17 6.88 -13.04
C LEU A 119 -0.27 5.78 -14.00
N GLU A 120 -1.39 5.12 -13.73
CA GLU A 120 -1.98 4.10 -14.61
C GLU A 120 -2.32 4.67 -15.98
N LEU A 121 -2.97 5.83 -16.01
CA LEU A 121 -3.31 6.50 -17.26
C LEU A 121 -2.07 6.91 -18.06
N ALA A 122 -1.03 7.43 -17.39
CA ALA A 122 0.24 7.76 -18.02
C ALA A 122 0.95 6.52 -18.60
N ALA A 123 0.91 5.40 -17.87
CA ALA A 123 1.45 4.13 -18.34
C ALA A 123 0.71 3.61 -19.58
N ILE A 124 -0.63 3.70 -19.59
CA ILE A 124 -1.46 3.34 -20.75
C ILE A 124 -1.10 4.22 -21.96
N TYR A 125 -1.03 5.54 -21.79
CA TYR A 125 -0.68 6.47 -22.88
C TYR A 125 0.74 6.27 -23.41
N ALA A 126 1.68 5.82 -22.59
CA ALA A 126 3.05 5.56 -23.02
C ALA A 126 3.16 4.32 -23.92
N LEU A 127 2.21 3.39 -23.84
CA LEU A 127 2.19 2.15 -24.62
C LEU A 127 1.33 2.26 -25.89
N ASP A 128 0.41 3.22 -25.94
CA ASP A 128 -0.46 3.40 -27.10
C ASP A 128 0.16 4.34 -28.14
N THR A 129 0.20 3.91 -29.40
CA THR A 129 0.60 4.74 -30.56
C THR A 129 -0.60 5.41 -31.22
N ASN A 130 -1.82 5.13 -30.77
CA ASN A 130 -3.06 5.79 -31.15
C ASN A 130 -3.71 6.44 -29.93
N PRO A 131 -4.21 7.69 -30.01
CA PRO A 131 -4.96 8.26 -28.92
C PRO A 131 -6.26 7.46 -28.69
N ILE A 132 -6.50 7.04 -27.44
CA ILE A 132 -7.75 6.41 -27.01
C ILE A 132 -8.88 7.45 -27.14
N ASN A 133 -9.53 7.46 -28.31
CA ASN A 133 -10.51 8.48 -28.70
C ASN A 133 -11.91 8.28 -28.11
N ASN A 134 -12.09 7.39 -27.15
CA ASN A 134 -13.40 7.19 -26.53
C ASN A 134 -13.29 6.68 -25.09
N TRP A 135 -12.98 7.58 -24.16
CA TRP A 135 -13.02 7.27 -22.72
C TRP A 135 -14.26 7.87 -22.03
N ALA A 136 -15.35 8.16 -22.74
CA ALA A 136 -16.56 8.80 -22.19
C ALA A 136 -17.14 8.08 -20.95
N VAL A 137 -16.50 8.33 -19.82
CA VAL A 137 -16.92 8.26 -18.44
C VAL A 137 -16.57 9.66 -17.98
N THR A 138 -17.60 10.50 -17.93
CA THR A 138 -17.55 11.93 -17.67
C THR A 138 -16.87 12.17 -16.31
N LEU A 139 -15.54 12.31 -16.30
CA LEU A 139 -14.85 13.08 -15.28
C LEU A 139 -15.20 14.53 -15.60
N ASP A 140 -16.24 15.03 -14.92
CA ASP A 140 -16.66 16.42 -15.00
C ASP A 140 -15.42 17.32 -14.86
N GLU A 141 -15.10 18.07 -15.92
CA GLU A 141 -13.93 18.96 -15.99
C GLU A 141 -13.97 20.03 -14.88
N HIS A 142 -15.11 20.19 -14.21
CA HIS A 142 -15.26 21.03 -13.02
C HIS A 142 -14.71 20.43 -11.71
N MET A 143 -14.22 19.19 -11.68
CA MET A 143 -13.46 18.64 -10.53
C MET A 143 -11.99 19.10 -10.48
N PHE A 144 -11.46 19.71 -11.56
CA PHE A 144 -10.07 20.15 -11.67
C PHE A 144 -9.92 21.61 -12.12
N ASP A 145 -10.86 22.50 -11.75
CA ASP A 145 -10.61 23.93 -11.71
C ASP A 145 -10.26 24.35 -10.28
N GLY A 146 -9.05 24.86 -10.10
CA GLY A 146 -8.69 25.54 -8.87
C GLY A 146 -7.21 25.59 -8.65
N THR A 147 -6.57 26.60 -9.25
CA THR A 147 -5.28 27.16 -8.84
C THR A 147 -4.99 26.96 -7.34
N SER A 148 -4.17 25.98 -6.99
CA SER A 148 -3.56 25.89 -5.67
C SER A 148 -2.07 25.92 -5.82
N GLN A 149 -1.50 26.96 -5.22
CA GLN A 149 -0.10 27.30 -5.30
C GLN A 149 0.80 26.14 -4.88
N ARG A 150 1.92 26.03 -5.58
CA ARG A 150 3.13 25.36 -5.13
C ARG A 150 3.45 25.79 -3.68
N ASN A 151 3.22 24.89 -2.72
CA ASN A 151 4.13 24.55 -1.61
C ASN A 151 3.32 23.87 -0.50
N ARG A 152 3.62 22.59 -0.27
CA ARG A 152 4.10 22.11 1.03
C ARG A 152 4.62 20.70 0.82
N GLY A 153 5.82 20.43 1.36
CA GLY A 153 6.44 19.12 1.31
C GLY A 153 5.51 18.09 1.95
N VAL A 154 4.87 17.29 1.11
CA VAL A 154 4.23 16.04 1.51
C VAL A 154 5.22 14.96 1.09
N ASP A 155 5.70 14.20 2.08
CA ASP A 155 6.69 13.15 1.90
C ASP A 155 6.16 12.17 0.85
N LYS A 156 6.81 12.14 -0.33
CA LYS A 156 6.46 11.28 -1.48
C LYS A 156 6.55 9.77 -1.17
N LYS A 157 6.88 9.39 0.06
CA LYS A 157 7.10 8.00 0.47
C LYS A 157 5.82 7.20 0.69
N SER A 158 4.68 7.83 0.98
CA SER A 158 3.41 7.10 1.19
C SER A 158 2.93 6.34 -0.05
N GLN A 159 3.50 6.59 -1.24
CA GLN A 159 2.98 6.10 -2.52
C GLN A 159 3.45 4.71 -2.95
N SER A 160 4.25 3.98 -2.15
CA SER A 160 4.92 2.75 -2.64
C SER A 160 4.45 1.43 -2.02
N TRP A 161 3.60 1.41 -0.99
CA TRP A 161 3.51 0.20 -0.15
C TRP A 161 2.58 -0.89 -0.70
N PHE A 162 1.40 -0.57 -1.24
CA PHE A 162 0.51 -1.59 -1.83
C PHE A 162 1.20 -2.31 -3.02
N TYR A 163 1.93 -1.55 -3.86
CA TYR A 163 2.73 -2.09 -4.96
C TYR A 163 3.92 -2.97 -4.52
N LYS A 164 4.45 -2.80 -3.31
CA LYS A 164 5.60 -3.61 -2.81
C LYS A 164 5.20 -4.89 -2.10
N LEU A 165 3.93 -5.05 -1.73
CA LEU A 165 3.39 -6.26 -1.10
C LEU A 165 2.75 -7.21 -2.10
N ASP A 166 2.09 -6.68 -3.14
CA ASP A 166 1.44 -7.49 -4.17
C ASP A 166 2.42 -7.93 -5.28
N ILE A 167 3.44 -7.12 -5.59
CA ILE A 167 4.51 -7.51 -6.50
C ILE A 167 5.56 -8.21 -5.65
N GLY A 168 5.42 -9.54 -5.51
CA GLY A 168 6.48 -10.40 -5.04
C GLY A 168 7.80 -10.02 -5.73
N ASP A 169 8.87 -9.95 -4.94
CA ASP A 169 10.23 -9.64 -5.39
C ASP A 169 10.70 -10.67 -6.43
N SER A 170 10.33 -10.44 -7.68
CA SER A 170 10.67 -11.25 -8.83
C SER A 170 10.96 -10.31 -9.98
N ARG A 171 12.03 -9.53 -9.81
CA ARG A 171 12.87 -9.20 -10.95
C ARG A 171 13.81 -10.38 -11.17
N PRO A 172 13.69 -11.14 -12.26
CA PRO A 172 14.88 -11.74 -12.83
C PRO A 172 15.59 -10.64 -13.62
N ASP A 173 16.79 -10.27 -13.14
CA ASP A 173 17.83 -9.75 -14.01
C ASP A 173 18.20 -10.90 -14.97
N GLU A 174 17.51 -11.01 -16.11
CA GLU A 174 17.97 -11.85 -17.22
C GLU A 174 17.37 -11.35 -18.54
N GLU A 175 18.25 -10.90 -19.44
CA GLU A 175 17.96 -10.72 -20.85
C GLU A 175 17.43 -12.05 -21.42
N ILE A 176 16.16 -12.07 -21.88
CA ILE A 176 15.66 -13.15 -22.73
C ILE A 176 15.30 -12.53 -24.07
N GLU A 177 16.23 -12.69 -25.02
CA GLU A 177 16.02 -12.55 -26.45
C GLU A 177 14.82 -13.39 -26.93
N GLY A 178 14.18 -12.91 -27.99
CA GLY A 178 12.85 -13.31 -28.42
C GLY A 178 12.60 -14.82 -28.53
N GLN A 179 11.45 -15.24 -28.01
CA GLN A 179 10.72 -16.40 -28.49
C GLN A 179 9.22 -16.08 -28.54
N ASP A 180 8.65 -16.27 -29.72
CA ASP A 180 7.22 -16.21 -30.01
C ASP A 180 6.43 -17.16 -29.11
N PHE A 181 5.48 -16.65 -28.34
CA PHE A 181 4.51 -17.47 -27.63
C PHE A 181 3.13 -17.40 -28.30
N GLU A 182 2.81 -18.47 -29.02
CA GLU A 182 1.49 -18.79 -29.57
C GLU A 182 0.46 -18.94 -28.42
N TYR A 183 -0.55 -18.06 -28.38
CA TYR A 183 -1.68 -18.21 -27.46
C TYR A 183 -2.61 -19.35 -27.95
N ARG A 184 -2.57 -20.50 -27.26
CA ARG A 184 -3.59 -21.54 -27.39
C ARG A 184 -4.72 -21.29 -26.39
N SER A 185 -5.89 -20.98 -26.94
CA SER A 185 -7.19 -20.96 -26.26
C SER A 185 -7.51 -22.33 -25.66
N PHE A 186 -7.98 -22.35 -24.41
CA PHE A 186 -8.74 -23.48 -23.88
C PHE A 186 -10.15 -23.04 -23.54
N ALA A 187 -11.08 -23.81 -24.09
CA ALA A 187 -12.52 -23.83 -23.83
C ALA A 187 -12.85 -24.44 -22.46
#